data_AF-A0A1H3QMY8-F1
#
_entry.id   AF-A0A1H3QMY8-F1
#
_cell.length_a   1.000
_cell.length_b   1.000
_cell.length_c   1.000
_cell.angle_alpha   90.00
_cell.angle_beta   90.00
_cell.angle_gamma   90.00
#
_symmetry.space_group_name_H-M   'P 1'
#
loop_
_entity.id
_entity.type
_entity.pdbx_description
1 polymer ?
#
loop_
_entity_poly.entity_id
_entity_poly.type
_entity_poly.pdbx_seq_one_letter_code
_entity_poly.pdbx_strand_id
1 'polypeptide(L)'
;MHPSGTPAESVEPELFVQHLACVNNAGFIARFVVQRLAGDRLIGQTHRFGGLRTGQTHRVDLAQLRFHGQALEVGDRVRLRVGAVGGGRRDGPSVAFAPNGRTASFSVRGTTLVFSIDRL
;
A
#
# COMPACT_ATOMS: atom_id res chain seq x y z
N MET A 1 41.21 -18.08 -8.81
CA MET A 1 40.36 -17.80 -7.63
C MET A 1 39.82 -16.39 -7.78
N HIS A 2 38.52 -16.24 -8.04
CA HIS A 2 37.81 -14.97 -7.95
C HIS A 2 36.65 -15.19 -6.99
N PRO A 3 36.54 -14.46 -5.87
CA PRO A 3 35.32 -14.48 -5.08
C PRO A 3 34.32 -13.54 -5.77
N SER A 4 33.28 -14.11 -6.37
CA SER A 4 32.10 -13.37 -6.78
C SER A 4 31.37 -12.93 -5.51
N GLY A 5 31.54 -11.66 -5.13
CA GLY A 5 30.70 -11.03 -4.11
C GLY A 5 29.28 -10.90 -4.64
N THR A 6 28.35 -11.65 -4.05
CA THR A 6 26.91 -11.47 -4.24
C THR A 6 26.54 -10.04 -3.84
N PRO A 7 25.75 -9.28 -4.63
CA PRO A 7 25.23 -8.01 -4.17
C PRO A 7 24.37 -8.29 -2.93
N ALA A 8 24.68 -7.63 -1.81
CA ALA A 8 23.81 -7.65 -0.65
C ALA A 8 22.45 -7.10 -1.07
N GLU A 9 21.44 -7.96 -1.17
CA GLU A 9 20.04 -7.54 -1.21
C GLU A 9 19.83 -6.63 0.00
N SER A 10 19.69 -5.33 -0.28
CA SER A 10 19.26 -4.37 0.72
C SER A 10 17.79 -4.66 1.00
N VAL A 11 17.54 -5.63 1.88
CA VAL A 11 16.22 -5.85 2.45
C VAL A 11 15.95 -4.60 3.28
N GLU A 12 15.21 -3.65 2.70
CA GLU A 12 14.70 -2.52 3.47
C GLU A 12 14.01 -3.08 4.73
N PRO A 13 14.34 -2.57 5.92
CA PRO A 13 13.80 -3.10 7.16
C PRO A 13 12.27 -3.07 7.09
N GLU A 14 11.65 -4.19 7.45
CA GLU A 14 10.20 -4.32 7.36
C GLU A 14 9.50 -3.29 8.26
N LEU A 15 8.64 -2.48 7.64
CA LEU A 15 7.96 -1.38 8.32
C LEU A 15 6.65 -1.88 8.94
N PHE A 16 6.58 -1.87 10.28
CA PHE A 16 5.40 -2.25 11.06
C PHE A 16 4.53 -1.04 11.41
N VAL A 17 3.26 -1.04 10.99
CA VAL A 17 2.32 0.08 11.21
C VAL A 17 0.89 -0.37 11.52
N GLN A 18 0.13 0.50 12.18
CA GLN A 18 -1.31 0.32 12.38
C GLN A 18 -2.13 1.05 11.30
N HIS A 19 -1.63 2.18 10.80
CA HIS A 19 -2.39 3.03 9.90
C HIS A 19 -1.71 3.18 8.56
N LEU A 20 -2.51 3.30 7.50
CA LEU A 20 -2.07 3.78 6.19
C LEU A 20 -2.66 5.16 5.96
N ALA A 21 -1.87 6.10 5.43
CA ALA A 21 -2.36 7.37 4.92
C ALA A 21 -2.01 7.48 3.44
N CYS A 22 -3.01 7.64 2.58
CA CYS A 22 -2.80 7.80 1.14
C CYS A 22 -3.20 9.20 0.73
N VAL A 23 -2.25 10.01 0.27
CA VAL A 23 -2.50 11.32 -0.34
C VAL A 23 -2.51 11.20 -1.86
N ASN A 24 -3.54 11.74 -2.50
CA ASN A 24 -3.60 11.81 -3.94
C ASN A 24 -3.04 13.16 -4.44
N ASN A 25 -1.81 13.14 -4.92
CA ASN A 25 -1.16 14.29 -5.57
C ASN A 25 -1.17 14.15 -7.10
N ALA A 26 -1.93 13.21 -7.65
CA ALA A 26 -2.01 12.97 -9.08
C ALA A 26 -3.13 13.80 -9.74
N GLY A 27 -3.03 13.98 -11.06
CA GLY A 27 -3.99 14.75 -11.87
C GLY A 27 -5.30 14.01 -12.17
N PHE A 28 -5.72 13.06 -11.33
CA PHE A 28 -6.92 12.25 -11.54
C PHE A 28 -7.60 11.88 -10.22
N ILE A 29 -8.87 11.48 -10.28
CA ILE A 29 -9.57 10.91 -9.12
C ILE A 29 -9.08 9.47 -8.92
N ALA A 30 -8.46 9.21 -7.78
CA ALA A 30 -7.98 7.89 -7.39
C ALA A 30 -9.10 7.10 -6.70
N ARG A 31 -9.12 5.79 -6.89
CA ARG A 31 -9.83 4.84 -6.02
C ARG A 31 -8.82 3.84 -5.53
N PHE A 32 -8.94 3.35 -4.31
CA PHE A 32 -7.99 2.38 -3.80
C PHE A 32 -8.65 1.29 -2.98
N VAL A 33 -7.89 0.22 -2.77
CA VAL A 33 -8.18 -0.88 -1.85
C VAL A 33 -6.91 -1.16 -1.03
N VAL A 34 -7.08 -1.78 0.14
CA VAL A 34 -5.97 -2.43 0.84
C VAL A 34 -5.99 -3.91 0.45
N GLN A 35 -4.83 -4.43 0.06
CA GLN A 35 -4.61 -5.84 -0.27
C GLN A 35 -3.83 -6.52 0.85
N ARG A 36 -4.25 -7.72 1.27
CA ARG A 36 -3.49 -8.61 2.16
C ARG A 36 -2.69 -9.61 1.33
N LEU A 37 -1.45 -9.85 1.73
CA LEU A 37 -0.49 -10.67 1.01
C LEU A 37 0.02 -11.84 1.86
N ALA A 38 0.30 -12.97 1.22
CA ALA A 38 1.15 -14.04 1.75
C ALA A 38 2.41 -14.12 0.87
N GLY A 39 3.53 -13.63 1.38
CA GLY A 39 4.68 -13.28 0.52
C GLY A 39 4.25 -12.19 -0.49
N ASP A 40 4.41 -12.46 -1.78
CA ASP A 40 3.96 -11.56 -2.86
C ASP A 40 2.57 -11.90 -3.42
N ARG A 41 1.97 -13.00 -2.95
CA ARG A 41 0.67 -13.47 -3.44
C ARG A 41 -0.46 -12.70 -2.77
N LEU A 42 -1.36 -12.14 -3.57
CA LEU A 42 -2.63 -11.60 -3.09
C LEU A 42 -3.52 -12.71 -2.51
N ILE A 43 -3.92 -12.56 -1.25
CA ILE A 43 -4.83 -13.50 -0.56
C ILE A 43 -6.14 -12.86 -0.12
N GLY A 44 -6.26 -11.54 -0.19
CA GLY A 44 -7.51 -10.83 0.11
C GLY A 44 -7.41 -9.34 -0.21
N GLN A 45 -8.55 -8.67 -0.34
CA GLN A 45 -8.61 -7.22 -0.47
C GLN A 45 -9.88 -6.65 0.17
N THR A 46 -9.81 -5.39 0.58
CA THR A 46 -10.98 -4.64 1.06
C THR A 46 -11.95 -4.32 -0.08
N HIS A 47 -13.14 -3.83 0.27
CA HIS A 47 -13.93 -3.06 -0.67
C HIS A 47 -13.18 -1.79 -1.11
N ARG A 48 -13.60 -1.24 -2.25
CA ARG A 48 -13.04 0.02 -2.76
C ARG A 48 -13.41 1.14 -1.79
N PHE A 49 -12.40 1.88 -1.37
CA PHE A 49 -12.61 3.17 -0.75
C PHE A 49 -13.16 4.14 -1.80
N GLY A 50 -13.89 5.17 -1.34
CA GLY A 50 -14.47 6.19 -2.20
C GLY A 50 -13.44 6.91 -3.08
N GLY A 51 -13.94 7.71 -4.03
CA GLY A 51 -13.07 8.50 -4.90
C GLY A 51 -12.28 9.54 -4.10
N LEU A 52 -10.96 9.49 -4.21
CA LEU A 52 -10.01 10.41 -3.59
C LEU A 52 -9.59 11.45 -4.63
N ARG A 53 -10.01 12.71 -4.47
CA ARG A 53 -9.68 13.81 -5.38
C ARG A 53 -8.24 14.29 -5.16
N THR A 54 -7.69 15.03 -6.12
CA THR A 54 -6.37 15.66 -6.00
C THR A 54 -6.30 16.54 -4.75
N GLY A 55 -5.19 16.46 -4.01
CA GLY A 55 -4.95 17.14 -2.74
C GLY A 55 -5.60 16.49 -1.52
N GLN A 56 -6.42 15.45 -1.69
CA GLN A 56 -7.07 14.77 -0.57
C GLN A 56 -6.21 13.63 -0.02
N THR A 57 -6.33 13.44 1.29
CA THR A 57 -5.72 12.32 2.03
C THR A 57 -6.82 11.43 2.59
N HIS A 58 -6.64 10.11 2.49
CA HIS A 58 -7.47 9.14 3.18
C HIS A 58 -6.63 8.31 4.15
N ARG A 59 -7.11 8.17 5.38
CA ARG A 59 -6.46 7.36 6.42
C ARG A 59 -7.26 6.08 6.66
N VAL A 60 -6.57 4.95 6.74
CA VAL A 60 -7.13 3.63 7.01
C VAL A 60 -6.51 3.09 8.29
N ASP A 61 -7.33 2.67 9.24
CA ASP A 61 -6.89 1.87 10.39
C ASP A 61 -6.92 0.38 10.02
N LEU A 62 -5.74 -0.23 9.94
CA LEU A 62 -5.59 -1.63 9.59
C LEU A 62 -6.20 -2.57 10.64
N ALA A 63 -6.25 -2.15 11.91
CA ALA A 63 -6.81 -2.97 12.98
C ALA A 63 -8.32 -3.22 12.80
N GLN A 64 -9.01 -2.31 12.10
CA GLN A 64 -10.44 -2.40 11.79
C GLN A 64 -10.74 -3.23 10.53
N LEU A 65 -9.72 -3.53 9.71
CA LEU A 65 -9.93 -4.26 8.48
C LEU A 65 -10.20 -5.74 8.76
N ARG A 66 -11.03 -6.32 7.89
CA ARG A 66 -11.32 -7.75 7.85
C ARG A 66 -11.18 -8.25 6.43
N PHE A 67 -10.45 -9.35 6.25
CA PHE A 67 -10.25 -10.03 4.97
C PHE A 67 -10.93 -11.39 5.07
N HIS A 68 -12.01 -11.60 4.32
CA HIS A 68 -12.84 -12.80 4.44
C HIS A 68 -13.33 -13.06 5.88
N GLY A 69 -13.67 -11.99 6.61
CA GLY A 69 -14.13 -12.05 8.00
C GLY A 69 -13.00 -12.11 9.05
N GLN A 70 -11.75 -12.32 8.65
CA GLN A 70 -10.61 -12.44 9.55
C GLN A 70 -9.89 -11.10 9.76
N ALA A 71 -9.50 -10.82 11.01
CA ALA A 71 -8.62 -9.71 11.36
C ALA A 71 -7.22 -9.91 10.80
N LEU A 72 -6.44 -8.82 10.74
CA LEU A 72 -5.00 -8.91 10.53
C LEU A 72 -4.31 -9.33 11.82
N GLU A 73 -3.30 -10.17 11.69
CA GLU A 73 -2.36 -10.56 12.74
C GLU A 73 -1.06 -9.77 12.62
N VAL A 74 -0.34 -9.59 13.73
CA VAL A 74 0.95 -8.87 13.71
C VAL A 74 1.90 -9.55 12.73
N GLY A 75 2.49 -8.77 11.83
CA GLY A 75 3.36 -9.28 10.77
C GLY A 75 2.64 -9.58 9.45
N ASP A 76 1.30 -9.57 9.40
CA ASP A 76 0.58 -9.68 8.12
C ASP A 76 0.99 -8.55 7.17
N ARG A 77 1.30 -8.93 5.93
CA ARG A 77 1.67 -7.95 4.90
C ARG A 77 0.45 -7.39 4.21
N VAL A 78 0.44 -6.07 4.07
CA VAL A 78 -0.57 -5.34 3.30
C VAL A 78 0.06 -4.32 2.36
N ARG A 79 -0.64 -4.00 1.26
CA ARG A 79 -0.27 -2.90 0.37
C ARG A 79 -1.48 -2.15 -0.15
N LEU A 80 -1.28 -0.92 -0.59
CA LEU A 80 -2.28 -0.17 -1.33
C LEU A 80 -2.30 -0.62 -2.79
N ARG A 81 -3.49 -0.76 -3.37
CA ARG A 81 -3.66 -0.77 -4.82
C ARG A 81 -4.51 0.42 -5.21
N VAL A 82 -3.97 1.28 -6.07
CA VAL A 82 -4.65 2.48 -6.55
C VAL A 82 -5.03 2.29 -8.01
N GLY A 83 -6.23 2.72 -8.35
CA GLY A 83 -6.72 2.82 -9.72
C GLY A 83 -7.13 4.25 -10.04
N ALA A 84 -6.71 4.74 -11.20
CA ALA A 84 -7.23 5.97 -11.77
C ALA A 84 -8.62 5.71 -12.36
N VAL A 85 -9.59 6.58 -12.08
CA VAL A 85 -10.91 6.49 -12.74
C VAL A 85 -10.72 6.73 -14.24
N GLY A 86 -11.06 5.72 -15.05
CA GLY A 86 -10.87 5.77 -16.51
C GLY A 86 -9.45 5.46 -17.00
N GLY A 87 -8.56 4.93 -16.16
CA GLY A 87 -7.21 4.55 -16.60
C GLY A 87 -6.60 3.39 -15.84
N GLY A 88 -5.30 3.52 -15.53
CA GLY A 88 -4.46 2.43 -15.06
C GLY A 88 -4.69 2.05 -13.59
N ARG A 89 -4.06 0.93 -13.20
CA ARG A 89 -3.93 0.49 -11.80
C ARG A 89 -2.48 0.22 -11.47
N ARG A 90 -2.09 0.51 -10.23
CA ARG A 90 -0.75 0.23 -9.70
C ARG A 90 -0.86 -0.28 -8.27
N ASP A 91 0.08 -1.15 -7.93
CA ASP A 91 0.28 -1.64 -6.57
C ASP A 91 1.42 -0.82 -5.95
N GLY A 92 1.22 -0.37 -4.71
CA GLY A 92 2.23 0.35 -3.95
C GLY A 92 3.11 -0.60 -3.11
N PRO A 93 4.10 -0.04 -2.39
CA PRO A 93 4.99 -0.83 -1.55
C PRO A 93 4.26 -1.39 -0.33
N SER A 94 4.60 -2.63 0.07
CA SER A 94 3.95 -3.34 1.18
C SER A 94 4.53 -2.97 2.55
N VAL A 95 3.69 -3.02 3.59
CA VAL A 95 4.05 -2.86 5.00
C VAL A 95 3.54 -4.04 5.82
N ALA A 96 4.14 -4.27 6.98
CA ALA A 96 3.63 -5.22 7.96
C ALA A 96 2.65 -4.54 8.92
N PHE A 97 1.60 -5.25 9.31
CA PHE A 97 0.67 -4.77 10.32
C PHE A 97 1.25 -4.94 11.74
N ALA A 98 1.07 -3.92 12.58
CA ALA A 98 1.15 -4.02 14.04
C ALA A 98 0.24 -2.96 14.70
N PRO A 99 -0.46 -3.26 15.80
CA PRO A 99 -1.34 -2.32 16.51
C PRO A 99 -0.53 -1.33 17.38
N ASN A 100 0.36 -0.57 16.76
CA ASN A 100 1.36 0.28 17.43
C ASN A 100 1.10 1.79 17.28
N GLY A 101 -0.07 2.19 16.75
CA GLY A 101 -0.41 3.59 16.47
C GLY A 101 0.35 4.25 15.30
N ARG A 102 1.43 3.64 14.78
CA ARG A 102 2.26 4.23 13.71
C ARG A 102 1.50 4.27 12.39
N THR A 103 1.90 5.21 11.54
CA THR A 103 1.30 5.44 10.22
C THR A 103 2.35 5.31 9.13
N ALA A 104 2.08 4.52 8.08
CA ALA A 104 2.81 4.61 6.82
C ALA A 104 2.07 5.56 5.88
N SER A 105 2.77 6.56 5.35
CA SER A 105 2.21 7.54 4.43
C SER A 105 2.62 7.22 2.99
N PHE A 106 1.70 7.37 2.05
CA PHE A 106 1.89 7.08 0.64
C PHE A 106 1.39 8.25 -0.20
N SER A 107 2.09 8.57 -1.27
CA SER A 107 1.71 9.60 -2.23
C SER A 107 1.49 8.99 -3.62
N VAL A 108 0.31 9.26 -4.20
CA VAL A 108 0.01 8.95 -5.60
C VAL A 108 0.37 10.17 -6.45
N ARG A 109 1.17 10.00 -7.50
CA ARG A 109 1.61 11.10 -8.37
C ARG A 109 1.59 10.68 -9.84
N GLY A 110 1.30 11.63 -10.74
CA GLY A 110 1.30 11.41 -12.18
C GLY A 110 -0.07 11.62 -12.83
N THR A 111 -0.29 10.93 -13.95
CA THR A 111 -1.49 11.04 -14.79
C THR A 111 -2.26 9.73 -14.84
N THR A 112 -3.47 9.76 -15.40
CA THR A 112 -4.42 8.63 -15.40
C THR A 112 -3.84 7.33 -15.98
N LEU A 113 -2.88 7.41 -16.92
CA LEU A 113 -2.23 6.25 -17.55
C LEU A 113 -0.85 5.91 -16.97
N VAL A 114 -0.13 6.93 -16.49
CA VAL A 114 1.25 6.80 -16.00
C VAL A 114 1.36 7.49 -14.64
N PHE A 115 1.38 6.70 -13.57
CA PHE A 115 1.48 7.18 -12.20
C PHE A 115 2.28 6.22 -11.31
N SER A 116 2.78 6.75 -10.20
CA SER A 116 3.48 6.03 -9.14
C SER A 116 2.71 6.08 -7.81
N ILE A 117 3.07 5.17 -6.91
CA ILE A 117 2.63 5.16 -5.52
C ILE A 117 3.89 5.01 -4.67
N ASP A 118 4.33 6.10 -4.07
CA ASP A 118 5.59 6.15 -3.34
C ASP A 118 5.31 6.25 -1.84
N ARG A 119 6.11 5.55 -1.03
CA ARG A 119 6.09 5.73 0.44
C ARG A 119 6.84 7.02 0.77
N LEU A 120 6.29 7.81 1.70
CA LEU A 120 6.89 9.06 2.20
C LEU A 120 7.80 8.81 3.42
#